data_AF-A0A089LFM5-F1
#
_entry.id   AF-A0A089LFM5-F1
#
_cell.length_a   1.000
_cell.length_b   1.000
_cell.length_c   1.000
_cell.angle_alpha   90.00
_cell.angle_beta   90.00
_cell.angle_gamma   90.00
#
_symmetry.space_group_name_H-M   'P 1'
#
loop_
_entity.id
_entity.type
_entity.pdbx_description
1 polymer ?
#
loop_
_entity_poly.entity_id
_entity_poly.type
_entity_poly.pdbx_seq_one_letter_code
_entity_poly.pdbx_strand_id
1 'polypeptide(L)'
;MNVFPLTRKDKLKLGSRTVSIPKLTRNRLKKLTDHLGTIGDLLVKIFLTPEADRSVMIVAGAEIMIDEIYELTSLMSDIDINELSEQASLAECTEYLNLTWQKNDMNTALKNLSGLIPPMAQQFVTSIAARQSQAQG
;
A
#
# COMPACT_ATOMS: atom_id res chain seq x y z
N MET A 1 24.25 10.97 23.25
CA MET A 1 23.55 10.60 22.00
C MET A 1 22.09 10.98 22.19
N ASN A 2 21.68 12.15 21.69
CA ASN A 2 20.31 12.65 21.87
C ASN A 2 19.37 11.84 20.98
N VAL A 3 18.57 10.97 21.61
CA VAL A 3 17.45 10.28 20.97
C VAL A 3 16.29 11.29 20.99
N PHE A 4 16.14 12.07 19.92
CA PHE A 4 14.93 12.86 19.75
C PHE A 4 13.76 11.88 19.52
N PRO A 5 12.68 11.93 20.31
CA PRO A 5 11.49 11.17 19.96
C PRO A 5 10.97 11.77 18.64
N LEU A 6 10.99 10.97 17.57
CA LEU A 6 10.31 11.28 16.32
C LEU A 6 8.87 11.65 16.66
N THR A 7 8.56 12.95 16.64
CA THR A 7 7.23 13.45 16.93
C THR A 7 6.33 12.88 15.85
N ARG A 8 5.38 11.98 16.22
CA ARG A 8 4.49 11.35 15.24
C ARG A 8 3.70 12.46 14.53
N LYS A 9 3.98 12.64 13.25
CA LYS A 9 3.35 13.66 12.40
C LYS A 9 1.90 13.25 12.19
N ASP A 10 0.97 13.86 12.94
CA ASP A 10 -0.46 13.53 12.90
C ASP A 10 -1.21 14.18 11.74
N LYS A 11 -0.60 15.18 11.11
CA LYS A 11 -1.14 15.92 9.96
C LYS A 11 -0.03 16.26 8.96
N LEU A 12 -0.37 16.33 7.68
CA LEU A 12 0.52 16.79 6.62
C LEU A 12 -0.25 17.50 5.51
N LYS A 13 0.47 18.05 4.55
CA LYS A 13 -0.12 18.65 3.34
C LYS A 13 -0.18 17.63 2.20
N LEU A 14 -1.34 17.53 1.58
CA LEU A 14 -1.53 16.92 0.27
C LEU A 14 -1.95 18.06 -0.66
N GLY A 15 -0.99 18.58 -1.43
CA GLY A 15 -1.20 19.79 -2.21
C GLY A 15 -1.60 20.97 -1.33
N SER A 16 -2.75 21.59 -1.62
CA SER A 16 -3.26 22.73 -0.85
C SER A 16 -3.93 22.34 0.48
N ARG A 17 -4.30 21.07 0.67
CA ARG A 17 -5.08 20.61 1.83
C ARG A 17 -4.20 20.11 2.96
N THR A 18 -4.56 20.46 4.19
CA THR A 18 -3.99 19.83 5.39
C THR A 18 -4.89 18.67 5.82
N VAL A 19 -4.33 17.46 5.85
CA VAL A 19 -5.06 16.23 6.18
C VAL A 19 -4.51 15.60 7.45
N SER A 20 -5.38 14.91 8.20
CA SER A 20 -4.94 14.06 9.31
C SER A 20 -4.55 12.67 8.83
N ILE A 21 -3.53 12.09 9.45
CA ILE A 21 -3.18 10.68 9.26
C ILE A 21 -4.24 9.81 9.96
N PRO A 22 -5.04 9.01 9.23
CA PRO A 22 -6.18 8.30 9.79
C PRO A 22 -5.77 7.00 10.50
N LYS A 23 -6.65 6.50 11.37
CA LYS A 23 -6.60 5.10 11.79
C LYS A 23 -7.27 4.21 10.73
N LEU A 24 -6.68 3.05 10.46
CA LEU A 24 -7.21 2.02 9.58
C LEU A 24 -8.25 1.18 10.32
N THR A 25 -9.43 1.77 10.52
CA THR A 25 -10.59 1.07 11.09
C THR A 25 -11.12 0.02 10.13
N ARG A 26 -11.97 -0.90 10.61
CA ARG A 26 -12.64 -1.91 9.77
C ARG A 26 -13.27 -1.31 8.51
N ASN A 27 -13.92 -0.16 8.61
CA ASN A 27 -14.58 0.47 7.46
C ASN A 27 -13.58 0.95 6.41
N ARG A 28 -12.45 1.55 6.83
CA ARG A 28 -11.39 1.97 5.90
C ARG A 28 -10.66 0.76 5.29
N LEU A 29 -10.37 -0.26 6.09
CA LEU A 29 -9.79 -1.51 5.60
C LEU A 29 -10.70 -2.23 4.61
N LYS A 30 -12.01 -2.25 4.85
CA LYS A 30 -12.97 -2.83 3.90
C LYS A 30 -12.98 -2.09 2.55
N LYS A 31 -13.00 -0.76 2.59
CA LYS A 31 -12.90 0.06 1.38
C LYS A 31 -11.61 -0.22 0.59
N LEU A 32 -10.49 -0.43 1.30
CA LEU A 32 -9.23 -0.83 0.67
C LEU A 32 -9.36 -2.20 0.00
N THR A 33 -9.91 -3.21 0.68
CA THR A 33 -10.07 -4.56 0.11
C THR A 33 -11.02 -4.61 -1.07
N ASP A 34 -12.03 -3.73 -1.11
CA ASP A 34 -12.94 -3.60 -2.26
C ASP A 34 -12.22 -3.01 -3.50
N HIS A 35 -11.09 -2.30 -3.30
CA HIS A 35 -10.23 -1.75 -4.36
C HIS A 35 -8.95 -2.58 -4.63
N LEU A 36 -8.63 -3.61 -3.83
CA LEU A 36 -7.35 -4.36 -3.90
C LEU A 36 -7.23 -5.38 -5.05
N GLY A 37 -8.24 -5.53 -5.92
CA GLY A 37 -8.24 -6.52 -7.01
C GLY A 37 -7.05 -6.40 -7.98
N THR A 38 -6.40 -5.23 -8.05
CA THR A 38 -5.30 -4.91 -8.97
C THR A 38 -3.96 -4.66 -8.26
N ILE A 39 -3.96 -3.92 -7.14
CA ILE A 39 -2.75 -3.54 -6.38
C ILE A 39 -1.96 -4.74 -5.85
N GLY A 40 -2.67 -5.76 -5.33
CA GLY A 40 -2.03 -6.95 -4.79
C GLY A 40 -1.29 -7.75 -5.87
N ASP A 41 -1.84 -7.79 -7.08
CA ASP A 41 -1.28 -8.53 -8.21
C ASP A 41 0.00 -7.84 -8.74
N LEU A 42 0.03 -6.50 -8.78
CA LEU A 42 1.20 -5.74 -9.22
C LEU A 42 2.38 -5.83 -8.23
N LEU A 43 2.11 -5.72 -6.93
CA LEU A 43 3.14 -5.88 -5.89
C LEU A 43 3.75 -7.29 -5.93
N VAL A 44 2.93 -8.32 -6.12
CA VAL A 44 3.40 -9.70 -6.30
C VAL A 44 4.27 -9.81 -7.55
N LYS A 45 3.84 -9.24 -8.69
CA LYS A 45 4.63 -9.26 -9.93
C LYS A 45 5.99 -8.58 -9.77
N ILE A 46 6.05 -7.42 -9.10
CA ILE A 46 7.32 -6.71 -8.85
C ILE A 46 8.26 -7.56 -7.98
N PHE A 47 7.75 -8.21 -6.93
CA PHE A 47 8.55 -9.09 -6.07
C PHE A 47 9.09 -10.31 -6.81
N LEU A 48 8.28 -10.90 -7.70
CA LEU A 48 8.62 -12.11 -8.46
C LEU A 48 9.42 -11.84 -9.73
N THR A 49 9.52 -10.57 -10.17
CA THR A 49 10.31 -10.20 -11.35
C THR A 49 11.82 -10.36 -11.07
N PRO A 50 12.59 -11.01 -11.96
CA PRO A 50 14.06 -11.12 -11.86
C PRO A 50 14.74 -9.75 -11.79
N GLU A 51 15.82 -9.61 -11.01
CA GLU A 51 16.47 -8.31 -10.77
C GLU A 51 16.89 -7.56 -12.04
N ALA A 52 17.34 -8.28 -13.07
CA ALA A 52 17.73 -7.70 -14.35
C ALA A 52 16.56 -6.98 -15.06
N ASP A 53 15.35 -7.48 -14.86
CA ASP A 53 14.14 -7.01 -15.54
C ASP A 53 13.28 -6.11 -14.64
N ARG A 54 13.63 -6.01 -13.34
CA ARG A 54 12.90 -5.17 -12.37
C ARG A 54 12.88 -3.71 -12.78
N SER A 55 13.96 -3.18 -13.34
CA SER A 55 13.98 -1.78 -13.79
C SER A 55 12.97 -1.50 -14.91
N VAL A 56 12.84 -2.42 -15.87
CA VAL A 56 11.87 -2.35 -16.97
C VAL A 56 10.44 -2.57 -16.47
N MET A 57 10.23 -3.53 -15.57
CA MET A 57 8.94 -3.77 -14.91
C MET A 57 8.52 -2.60 -14.00
N ILE A 58 9.46 -1.97 -13.31
CA ILE A 58 9.23 -0.77 -12.49
C ILE A 58 8.81 0.38 -13.37
N VAL A 59 9.42 0.56 -14.55
CA VAL A 59 9.01 1.62 -15.50
C VAL A 59 7.67 1.30 -16.16
N ALA A 60 7.46 0.06 -16.61
CA ALA A 60 6.20 -0.38 -17.23
C ALA A 60 5.03 -0.41 -16.25
N GLY A 61 5.30 -0.65 -14.96
CA GLY A 61 4.33 -0.59 -13.88
C GLY A 61 4.32 0.74 -13.14
N ALA A 62 5.17 1.71 -13.51
CA ALA A 62 5.26 2.99 -12.79
C ALA A 62 3.97 3.78 -12.91
N GLU A 63 3.39 3.84 -14.11
CA GLU A 63 2.11 4.53 -14.34
C GLU A 63 1.00 3.89 -13.48
N ILE A 64 0.91 2.57 -13.48
CA ILE A 64 -0.08 1.83 -12.66
C ILE A 64 0.18 2.05 -11.17
N MET A 65 1.44 1.98 -10.71
CA MET A 65 1.80 2.23 -9.30
C MET A 65 1.50 3.67 -8.89
N ILE A 66 1.69 4.64 -9.79
CA ILE A 66 1.35 6.04 -9.55
C ILE A 66 -0.16 6.14 -9.37
N ASP A 67 -0.96 5.64 -10.31
CA ASP A 67 -2.42 5.67 -10.22
C ASP A 67 -2.91 5.02 -8.91
N GLU A 68 -2.37 3.86 -8.55
CA GLU A 68 -2.69 3.16 -7.30
C GLU A 68 -2.35 3.97 -6.05
N ILE A 69 -1.19 4.65 -6.04
CA ILE A 69 -0.79 5.51 -4.92
C ILE A 69 -1.78 6.67 -4.75
N TYR A 70 -2.23 7.29 -5.85
CA TYR A 70 -3.19 8.39 -5.80
C TYR A 70 -4.59 7.89 -5.41
N GLU A 71 -5.05 6.75 -5.93
CA GLU A 71 -6.33 6.14 -5.56
C GLU A 71 -6.38 5.79 -4.06
N LEU A 72 -5.34 5.14 -3.55
CA LEU A 72 -5.21 4.82 -2.13
C LEU A 72 -5.18 6.07 -1.25
N THR A 73 -4.43 7.09 -1.69
CA THR A 73 -4.34 8.36 -0.97
C THR A 73 -5.67 9.09 -0.97
N SER A 74 -6.38 9.15 -2.10
CA SER A 74 -7.73 9.71 -2.22
C SER A 74 -8.69 9.03 -1.26
N LEU A 75 -8.74 7.70 -1.30
CA LEU A 75 -9.63 6.89 -0.46
C LEU A 75 -9.42 7.10 1.05
N MET A 76 -8.17 7.29 1.46
CA MET A 76 -7.81 7.42 2.87
C MET A 76 -7.86 8.86 3.38
N SER A 77 -7.54 9.82 2.53
CA SER A 77 -7.57 11.25 2.86
C SER A 77 -8.96 11.87 2.71
N ASP A 78 -9.88 11.17 2.05
CA ASP A 78 -11.20 11.67 1.65
C ASP A 78 -11.10 12.92 0.75
N ILE A 79 -9.99 13.06 0.00
CA ILE A 79 -9.81 14.05 -1.08
C ILE A 79 -10.21 13.41 -2.41
N ASP A 80 -10.93 14.15 -3.27
CA ASP A 80 -11.27 13.67 -4.61
C ASP A 80 -10.00 13.35 -5.43
N ILE A 81 -10.05 12.29 -6.23
CA ILE A 81 -8.90 11.83 -7.00
C ILE A 81 -8.40 12.89 -7.98
N ASN A 82 -9.30 13.65 -8.63
CA ASN A 82 -8.90 14.66 -9.61
C ASN A 82 -8.20 15.83 -8.92
N GLU A 83 -8.75 16.27 -7.77
CA GLU A 83 -8.12 17.31 -6.96
C GLU A 83 -6.73 16.87 -6.45
N LEU A 84 -6.61 15.61 -6.02
CA LEU A 84 -5.36 15.08 -5.53
C LEU A 84 -4.30 15.00 -6.65
N SER A 85 -4.69 14.49 -7.83
CA SER A 85 -3.79 14.32 -8.99
C SER A 85 -3.29 15.65 -9.57
N GLU A 86 -4.04 16.74 -9.40
CA GLU A 86 -3.61 18.07 -9.86
C GLU A 86 -2.68 18.78 -8.87
N GLN A 87 -2.81 18.52 -7.57
CA GLN A 87 -2.21 19.37 -6.53
C GLN A 87 -1.17 18.68 -5.66
N ALA A 88 -1.28 17.36 -5.46
CA ALA A 88 -0.35 16.61 -4.63
C ALA A 88 0.71 15.95 -5.51
N SER A 89 1.94 15.94 -5.02
CA SER A 89 3.03 15.19 -5.63
C SER A 89 2.99 13.72 -5.20
N LEU A 90 3.65 12.87 -6.00
CA LEU A 90 3.86 11.46 -5.66
C LEU A 90 4.57 11.29 -4.31
N ALA A 91 5.51 12.19 -3.99
CA ALA A 91 6.24 12.18 -2.73
C ALA A 91 5.33 12.46 -1.52
N GLU A 92 4.42 13.43 -1.63
CA GLU A 92 3.44 13.74 -0.58
C GLU A 92 2.46 12.57 -0.36
N CYS A 93 1.96 11.98 -1.44
CA CYS A 93 1.08 10.80 -1.38
C CYS A 93 1.80 9.61 -0.73
N THR A 94 3.04 9.35 -1.12
CA THR A 94 3.87 8.27 -0.52
C THR A 94 4.16 8.52 0.95
N GLU A 95 4.49 9.77 1.34
CA GLU A 95 4.69 10.14 2.75
C GLU A 95 3.42 9.89 3.56
N TYR A 96 2.26 10.28 3.03
CA TYR A 96 0.96 10.07 3.66
C TYR A 96 0.62 8.61 3.87
N LEU A 97 0.83 7.77 2.84
CA LEU A 97 0.64 6.33 2.91
C LEU A 97 1.55 5.71 3.98
N ASN A 98 2.83 6.07 3.98
CA ASN A 98 3.82 5.56 4.94
C ASN A 98 3.48 5.95 6.38
N LEU A 99 3.13 7.21 6.63
CA LEU A 99 2.71 7.68 7.96
C LEU A 99 1.41 7.00 8.42
N THR A 100 0.47 6.76 7.50
CA THR A 100 -0.75 6.01 7.78
C THR A 100 -0.43 4.57 8.17
N TRP A 101 0.48 3.91 7.45
CA TRP A 101 0.94 2.56 7.77
C TRP A 101 1.59 2.47 9.15
N GLN A 102 2.49 3.40 9.45
CA GLN A 102 3.20 3.48 10.73
C GLN A 102 2.27 3.79 11.90
N LYS A 103 1.34 4.74 11.74
CA LYS A 103 0.39 5.11 12.81
C LYS A 103 -0.48 3.94 13.27
N ASN A 104 -0.71 2.99 12.37
CA ASN A 104 -1.54 1.82 12.63
C ASN A 104 -0.73 0.57 13.00
N ASP A 105 0.59 0.68 13.12
CA ASP A 105 1.50 -0.43 13.45
C ASP A 105 1.25 -1.66 12.56
N MET A 106 0.98 -1.44 11.27
CA MET A 106 0.55 -2.49 10.33
C MET A 106 1.56 -3.63 10.19
N ASN A 107 2.87 -3.35 10.31
CA ASN A 107 3.90 -4.39 10.36
C ASN A 107 3.66 -5.37 11.54
N THR A 108 3.27 -4.86 12.70
CA THR A 108 2.98 -5.65 13.90
C THR A 108 1.64 -6.38 13.74
N ALA A 109 0.61 -5.70 13.21
CA ALA A 109 -0.69 -6.30 12.94
C ALA A 109 -0.58 -7.50 11.97
N LEU A 110 0.19 -7.35 10.89
CA LEU A 110 0.44 -8.43 9.93
C LEU A 110 1.27 -9.56 10.53
N LYS A 111 2.30 -9.26 11.34
CA LYS A 111 3.06 -10.29 12.07
C LYS A 111 2.17 -11.10 13.01
N ASN A 112 1.33 -10.42 13.80
CA ASN A 112 0.39 -11.08 14.69
C ASN A 112 -0.64 -11.91 13.90
N LEU A 113 -1.11 -11.42 12.76
CA LEU A 113 -1.99 -12.18 11.88
C LEU A 113 -1.29 -13.43 11.33
N SER A 114 -0.04 -13.32 10.87
CA SER A 114 0.73 -14.48 10.39
C SER A 114 0.96 -15.54 11.46
N GLY A 115 1.06 -15.14 12.74
CA GLY A 115 1.10 -16.05 13.88
C GLY A 115 -0.24 -16.71 14.22
N LEU A 116 -1.35 -16.17 13.70
CA LEU A 116 -2.71 -16.71 13.84
C LEU A 116 -3.15 -17.55 12.64
N ILE A 117 -2.44 -17.48 11.52
CA ILE A 117 -2.68 -18.33 10.34
C ILE A 117 -2.15 -19.73 10.69
N PRO A 118 -3.01 -20.76 10.83
CA PRO A 118 -2.55 -22.11 11.10
C PRO A 118 -1.58 -22.56 9.99
N PRO A 119 -0.58 -23.42 10.27
CA PRO A 119 0.34 -23.95 9.25
C PRO A 119 -0.39 -24.55 8.03
N MET A 120 -1.61 -25.05 8.23
CA MET A 120 -2.48 -25.58 7.17
C MET A 120 -3.01 -24.51 6.20
N ALA A 121 -3.11 -23.24 6.62
CA ALA A 121 -3.51 -22.11 5.77
C ALA A 121 -2.35 -21.45 5.02
N GLN A 122 -1.09 -21.73 5.39
CA GLN A 122 0.08 -21.36 4.57
C GLN A 122 0.09 -22.15 3.26
N GLN A 123 -0.41 -23.40 3.27
CA GLN A 123 -0.60 -24.18 2.05
C GLN A 123 -1.66 -23.58 1.14
N PHE A 124 -2.69 -22.90 1.68
CA PHE A 124 -3.70 -22.21 0.89
C PHE A 124 -3.10 -21.01 0.13
N VAL A 125 -2.31 -20.16 0.81
CA VAL A 125 -1.59 -19.03 0.18
C VAL A 125 -0.59 -19.53 -0.87
N THR A 126 0.14 -20.60 -0.56
CA THR A 126 1.09 -21.23 -1.49
C THR A 126 0.38 -21.86 -2.70
N SER A 127 -0.81 -22.43 -2.50
CA SER A 127 -1.62 -23.01 -3.58
C SER A 127 -2.25 -21.96 -4.49
N ILE A 128 -2.58 -20.77 -3.98
CA ILE A 128 -3.03 -19.64 -4.79
C ILE A 128 -1.86 -19.14 -5.65
N ALA A 129 -0.67 -18.98 -5.07
CA ALA A 129 0.53 -18.62 -5.80
C ALA A 129 0.93 -19.66 -6.87
N ALA A 130 0.79 -20.96 -6.57
CA ALA A 130 1.10 -22.05 -7.50
C ALA A 130 0.07 -22.24 -8.62
N ARG A 131 -1.20 -21.83 -8.41
CA ARG A 131 -2.23 -21.89 -9.46
C ARG A 131 -2.10 -20.74 -10.47
N GLN A 132 -1.57 -19.59 -10.06
CA GLN A 132 -1.26 -18.50 -10.99
C GLN A 132 -0.11 -18.84 -11.96
N SER A 133 0.89 -19.62 -11.53
CA SER A 133 2.00 -20.03 -12.41
C SER A 133 1.61 -21.10 -13.44
N GLN A 134 0.53 -21.84 -13.21
CA GLN A 134 -0.01 -22.83 -14.17
C GLN A 134 -0.96 -22.21 -15.20
N ALA A 135 -1.51 -21.01 -14.95
CA ALA A 135 -2.40 -20.30 -15.87
C ALA A 135 -1.64 -19.43 -16.91
N GLN A 136 -0.30 -19.45 -16.88
CA GLN A 136 0.57 -18.76 -17.86
C GLN A 136 1.37 -19.75 -18.74
N GLY A 137 0.96 -21.02 -18.78
CA GLY A 137 1.47 -22.02 -19.73
C GLY A 137 0.90 -21.85 -21.13
#